data_AF-H2BY55-F1
#
_entry.id   AF-H2BY55-F1
#
_cell.length_a   1.000
_cell.length_b   1.000
_cell.length_c   1.000
_cell.angle_alpha   90.00
_cell.angle_beta   90.00
_cell.angle_gamma   90.00
#
_symmetry.space_group_name_H-M   'P 1'
#
loop_
_entity.id
_entity.type
_entity.pdbx_description
1 polymer ?
#
loop_
_entity_poly.entity_id
_entity_poly.type
_entity_poly.pdbx_seq_one_letter_code
_entity_poly.pdbx_strand_id
1 'polypeptide(L)'
;MEGIENVPFGLSLGDLVGNDLDLFNPYIKAVKKVGIPWYNLLGNHDINFDVENDMLSDETYEAHFGPANYAFNYGKVHFLILDDILYPDPRDGKGYWGGFREDQFEFIESNLKHVPKNHLVVIAMHIPLSEPDGVDTFRDEDRDRLFQLLKEFPNTLSLSAHTHIQRQDFFSKEEGWQQDKPHHHYNVGTTSGDWYSGKLDENNIPVSTMRDGTPKGYAFINFNGSDYSIDYKVAGKPAAYQMEVFSPKVVAKGRRTKAGIYVNFFMGTQGDEVLYRVDDGDWNEMQYLEEYDPSYVEMVYEWDLTEELMHGRRSSNPIKTEHLWRGDIPTKLETGQHTIEIKATDMFGKTHRAKSSYRLAEPVE
;
A
#
# COMPACT_ATOMS: atom_id res chain seq x y z
N MET A 1 -4.87 -16.45 -6.83
CA MET A 1 -3.44 -16.76 -6.79
C MET A 1 -3.18 -18.27 -6.91
N GLU A 2 -4.13 -19.16 -6.58
CA GLU A 2 -3.98 -20.61 -6.86
C GLU A 2 -3.65 -20.86 -8.33
N GLY A 3 -2.58 -21.62 -8.57
CA GLY A 3 -2.09 -21.93 -9.91
C GLY A 3 -1.40 -20.76 -10.63
N ILE A 4 -0.87 -19.78 -9.89
CA ILE A 4 -0.13 -18.68 -10.51
C ILE A 4 1.12 -19.20 -11.23
N GLU A 5 1.35 -18.70 -12.44
CA GLU A 5 2.50 -19.04 -13.26
C GLU A 5 3.48 -17.86 -13.36
N ASN A 6 4.74 -18.15 -13.70
CA ASN A 6 5.80 -17.15 -13.91
C ASN A 6 6.11 -16.25 -12.69
N VAL A 7 5.79 -16.73 -11.49
CA VAL A 7 6.15 -16.08 -10.22
C VAL A 7 6.98 -17.08 -9.40
N PRO A 8 8.23 -16.76 -9.04
CA PRO A 8 9.11 -17.73 -8.39
C PRO A 8 8.83 -17.92 -6.90
N PHE A 9 8.29 -16.89 -6.24
CA PHE A 9 7.91 -16.92 -4.83
C PHE A 9 6.94 -15.78 -4.50
N GLY A 10 6.24 -15.89 -3.38
CA GLY A 10 5.51 -14.78 -2.76
C GLY A 10 6.09 -14.40 -1.40
N LEU A 11 5.67 -13.25 -0.88
CA LEU A 11 6.03 -12.71 0.42
C LEU A 11 4.79 -12.11 1.08
N SER A 12 4.47 -12.53 2.30
CA SER A 12 3.52 -11.83 3.18
C SER A 12 4.30 -10.89 4.10
N LEU A 13 3.84 -9.65 4.25
CA LEU A 13 4.48 -8.59 5.04
C LEU A 13 3.86 -8.46 6.44
N GLY A 14 3.69 -9.57 7.17
CA GLY A 14 3.13 -9.58 8.53
C GLY A 14 1.60 -9.51 8.62
N ASP A 15 1.13 -9.54 9.87
CA ASP A 15 -0.27 -9.62 10.30
C ASP A 15 -1.02 -10.77 9.65
N LEU A 16 -0.43 -11.95 9.74
CA LEU A 16 -0.92 -13.18 9.13
C LEU A 16 -2.19 -13.68 9.82
N VAL A 17 -2.32 -13.49 11.14
CA VAL A 17 -3.35 -14.17 11.95
C VAL A 17 -4.17 -13.29 12.91
N GLY A 18 -3.94 -11.98 12.97
CA GLY A 18 -4.85 -11.07 13.70
C GLY A 18 -4.94 -11.36 15.21
N ASN A 19 -3.82 -11.67 15.87
CA ASN A 19 -3.68 -12.09 17.28
C ASN A 19 -4.14 -13.51 17.62
N ASP A 20 -4.67 -14.28 16.67
CA ASP A 20 -5.08 -15.66 16.91
C ASP A 20 -4.01 -16.64 16.38
N LEU A 21 -2.98 -16.90 17.20
CA LEU A 21 -1.82 -17.70 16.78
C LEU A 21 -2.17 -19.15 16.40
N ASP A 22 -3.32 -19.67 16.85
CA ASP A 22 -3.84 -20.98 16.42
C ASP A 22 -4.14 -21.02 14.90
N LEU A 23 -4.29 -19.85 14.27
CA LEU A 23 -4.54 -19.71 12.84
C LEU A 23 -3.29 -19.84 11.97
N PHE A 24 -2.07 -19.95 12.52
CA PHE A 24 -0.88 -20.13 11.68
C PHE A 24 -0.96 -21.40 10.81
N ASN A 25 -1.41 -22.52 11.37
CA ASN A 25 -1.59 -23.75 10.61
C ASN A 25 -2.70 -23.65 9.53
N PRO A 26 -3.90 -23.12 9.83
CA PRO A 26 -4.88 -22.74 8.81
C PRO A 26 -4.33 -21.80 7.72
N TYR A 27 -3.59 -20.76 8.09
CA TYR A 27 -2.94 -19.83 7.18
C TYR A 27 -1.98 -20.55 6.23
N ILE A 28 -1.06 -21.38 6.77
CA ILE A 28 -0.11 -22.18 5.99
C ILE A 28 -0.85 -23.06 4.97
N LYS A 29 -1.95 -23.71 5.38
CA LYS A 29 -2.76 -24.55 4.48
C LYS A 29 -3.42 -23.72 3.37
N ALA A 30 -3.87 -22.50 3.66
CA ALA A 30 -4.48 -21.62 2.67
C ALA A 30 -3.43 -21.13 1.65
N VAL A 31 -2.29 -20.63 2.12
CA VAL A 31 -1.19 -20.12 1.29
C VAL A 31 -0.58 -21.22 0.43
N LYS A 32 -0.47 -22.45 0.96
CA LYS A 32 0.04 -23.62 0.20
C LYS A 32 -0.70 -23.84 -1.12
N LYS A 33 -1.98 -23.44 -1.24
CA LYS A 33 -2.76 -23.57 -2.48
C LYS A 33 -2.24 -22.68 -3.61
N VAL A 34 -1.46 -21.64 -3.32
CA VAL A 34 -0.84 -20.79 -4.35
C VAL A 34 0.11 -21.63 -5.23
N GLY A 35 0.82 -22.59 -4.64
CA GLY A 35 1.64 -23.56 -5.37
C GLY A 35 3.09 -23.15 -5.65
N ILE A 36 3.57 -22.06 -5.03
CA ILE A 36 4.95 -21.57 -5.12
C ILE A 36 5.56 -21.41 -3.72
N PRO A 37 6.90 -21.34 -3.57
CA PRO A 37 7.54 -20.94 -2.31
C PRO A 37 6.95 -19.64 -1.77
N TRP A 38 6.73 -19.58 -0.46
CA TRP A 38 6.14 -18.42 0.19
C TRP A 38 6.95 -18.03 1.41
N TYR A 39 7.49 -16.81 1.38
CA TYR A 39 8.20 -16.19 2.48
C TYR A 39 7.20 -15.46 3.37
N ASN A 40 7.47 -15.47 4.67
CA ASN A 40 6.65 -14.79 5.66
C ASN A 40 7.52 -13.81 6.45
N LEU A 41 6.89 -12.72 6.83
CA LEU A 41 7.40 -11.70 7.71
C LEU A 41 6.46 -11.64 8.92
N LEU A 42 6.99 -11.38 10.11
CA LEU A 42 6.24 -11.23 11.36
C LEU A 42 5.60 -9.84 11.43
N GLY A 43 4.31 -9.73 11.69
CA GLY A 43 3.67 -8.46 12.05
C GLY A 43 3.31 -8.37 13.53
N ASN A 44 2.82 -7.21 13.96
CA ASN A 44 2.46 -6.98 15.35
C ASN A 44 1.26 -7.84 15.81
N HIS A 45 0.50 -8.41 14.87
CA HIS A 45 -0.59 -9.33 15.15
C HIS A 45 -0.20 -10.82 15.06
N ASP A 46 1.10 -11.11 14.97
CA ASP A 46 1.65 -12.47 14.87
C ASP A 46 2.51 -12.85 16.09
N ILE A 47 2.60 -11.97 17.09
CA ILE A 47 3.46 -12.14 18.28
C ILE A 47 2.75 -12.82 19.45
N ASN A 48 3.53 -13.42 20.33
CA ASN A 48 3.10 -13.90 21.64
C ASN A 48 3.02 -12.72 22.63
N PHE A 49 1.81 -12.38 23.07
CA PHE A 49 1.57 -11.30 24.05
C PHE A 49 1.78 -11.72 25.52
N ASP A 50 2.05 -12.99 25.79
CA ASP A 50 2.22 -13.53 27.15
C ASP A 50 3.68 -13.47 27.67
N VAL A 51 4.54 -12.67 27.03
CA VAL A 51 5.97 -12.54 27.37
C VAL A 51 6.33 -11.15 27.89
N GLU A 52 7.37 -11.09 28.72
CA GLU A 52 7.88 -9.83 29.28
C GLU A 52 9.12 -9.29 28.54
N ASN A 53 9.62 -10.02 27.53
CA ASN A 53 10.81 -9.66 26.78
C ASN A 53 10.61 -9.97 25.29
N ASP A 54 11.02 -9.01 24.45
CA ASP A 54 10.94 -9.04 23.00
C ASP A 54 11.61 -10.25 22.35
N MET A 55 12.71 -10.77 22.90
CA MET A 55 13.36 -11.97 22.35
C MET A 55 12.51 -13.24 22.39
N LEU A 56 11.36 -13.22 23.08
CA LEU A 56 10.42 -14.35 23.15
C LEU A 56 9.08 -14.05 22.45
N SER A 57 8.90 -12.82 21.92
CA SER A 57 7.63 -12.40 21.32
C SER A 57 7.36 -13.14 20.00
N ASP A 58 8.41 -13.58 19.30
CA ASP A 58 8.35 -14.28 18.03
C ASP A 58 8.38 -15.82 18.15
N GLU A 59 8.50 -16.40 19.35
CA GLU A 59 8.80 -17.83 19.53
C GLU A 59 7.76 -18.77 18.86
N THR A 60 6.48 -18.38 18.88
CA THR A 60 5.39 -19.16 18.29
C THR A 60 5.41 -19.04 16.76
N TYR A 61 5.73 -17.86 16.25
CA TYR A 61 5.95 -17.65 14.82
C TYR A 61 7.15 -18.49 14.35
N GLU A 62 8.27 -18.43 15.06
CA GLU A 62 9.49 -19.15 14.68
C GLU A 62 9.29 -20.67 14.64
N ALA A 63 8.49 -21.21 15.57
CA ALA A 63 8.13 -22.62 15.59
C ALA A 63 7.37 -23.07 14.32
N HIS A 64 6.70 -22.15 13.62
CA HIS A 64 5.92 -22.44 12.41
C HIS A 64 6.65 -22.10 11.11
N PHE A 65 7.42 -21.01 11.09
CA PHE A 65 7.98 -20.43 9.86
C PHE A 65 9.51 -20.44 9.80
N GLY A 66 10.19 -20.72 10.92
CA GLY A 66 11.64 -20.52 11.06
C GLY A 66 11.97 -19.10 11.52
N PRO A 67 13.25 -18.68 11.41
CA PRO A 67 13.72 -17.43 12.00
C PRO A 67 12.87 -16.21 11.59
N ALA A 68 12.57 -15.31 12.53
CA ALA A 68 11.87 -14.06 12.24
C ALA A 68 12.73 -13.08 11.41
N ASN A 69 14.06 -13.24 11.48
CA ASN A 69 15.04 -12.43 10.77
C ASN A 69 15.88 -13.31 9.85
N TYR A 70 15.82 -13.10 8.53
CA TYR A 70 16.56 -13.92 7.57
C TYR A 70 16.84 -13.18 6.27
N ALA A 71 17.74 -13.76 5.47
CA ALA A 71 18.14 -13.18 4.20
C ALA A 71 18.28 -14.24 3.12
N PHE A 72 18.02 -13.85 1.87
CA PHE A 72 18.24 -14.72 0.72
C PHE A 72 18.57 -13.91 -0.53
N ASN A 73 19.19 -14.58 -1.50
CA ASN A 73 19.49 -13.98 -2.80
C ASN A 73 18.63 -14.61 -3.88
N TYR A 74 18.12 -13.79 -4.78
CA TYR A 74 17.48 -14.24 -6.01
C TYR A 74 17.99 -13.39 -7.19
N GLY A 75 18.80 -14.00 -8.07
CA GLY A 75 19.47 -13.26 -9.14
C GLY A 75 20.40 -12.16 -8.58
N LYS A 76 20.17 -10.90 -8.98
CA LYS A 76 20.92 -9.71 -8.52
C LYS A 76 20.21 -8.93 -7.41
N VAL A 77 19.26 -9.58 -6.73
CA VAL A 77 18.50 -9.00 -5.62
C VAL A 77 18.84 -9.74 -4.34
N HIS A 78 19.18 -8.98 -3.31
CA HIS A 78 19.40 -9.44 -1.96
C HIS A 78 18.21 -9.02 -1.10
N PHE A 79 17.51 -9.98 -0.51
CA PHE A 79 16.37 -9.74 0.37
C PHE A 79 16.80 -9.87 1.82
N LEU A 80 16.50 -8.86 2.62
CA LEU A 80 16.54 -8.87 4.07
C LEU A 80 15.10 -8.83 4.58
N ILE A 81 14.68 -9.87 5.28
CA ILE A 81 13.37 -9.97 5.93
C ILE A 81 13.63 -9.77 7.42
N LEU A 82 13.06 -8.72 7.98
CA LEU A 82 13.32 -8.27 9.34
C LEU A 82 12.01 -8.18 10.12
N ASP A 83 12.03 -8.69 11.34
CA ASP A 83 11.07 -8.35 12.37
C ASP A 83 11.42 -6.97 12.92
N ASP A 84 10.48 -6.03 12.86
CA ASP A 84 10.62 -4.67 13.36
C ASP A 84 9.65 -4.32 14.50
N ILE A 85 9.12 -5.34 15.19
CA ILE A 85 8.16 -5.19 16.27
C ILE A 85 8.88 -5.26 17.61
N LEU A 86 9.14 -4.12 18.26
CA LEU A 86 9.63 -4.10 19.64
C LEU A 86 8.46 -4.27 20.61
N TYR A 87 8.28 -5.47 21.16
CA TYR A 87 7.24 -5.81 22.11
C TYR A 87 7.77 -6.46 23.41
N PRO A 88 7.37 -6.00 24.60
CA PRO A 88 6.59 -4.79 24.85
C PRO A 88 7.35 -3.52 24.45
N ASP A 89 6.63 -2.43 24.16
CA ASP A 89 7.22 -1.13 23.87
C ASP A 89 8.28 -0.77 24.94
N PRO A 90 9.55 -0.58 24.58
CA PRO A 90 10.63 -0.37 25.55
C PRO A 90 10.54 0.97 26.28
N ARG A 91 9.68 1.91 25.83
CA ARG A 91 9.51 3.24 26.45
C ARG A 91 8.64 3.19 27.69
N ASP A 92 7.56 2.40 27.67
CA ASP A 92 6.55 2.37 28.74
C ASP A 92 6.02 0.97 29.11
N GLY A 93 6.45 -0.07 28.38
CA GLY A 93 6.05 -1.46 28.56
C GLY A 93 4.65 -1.80 28.01
N LYS A 94 4.05 -0.93 27.17
CA LYS A 94 2.68 -1.12 26.67
C LYS A 94 2.62 -1.11 25.15
N GLY A 95 2.00 -2.14 24.59
CA GLY A 95 1.90 -2.27 23.14
C GLY A 95 3.28 -2.54 22.54
N TYR A 96 3.52 -2.02 21.33
CA TYR A 96 4.75 -2.20 20.58
C TYR A 96 5.21 -0.88 19.96
N TRP A 97 6.45 -0.84 19.52
CA TRP A 97 7.03 0.26 18.76
C TRP A 97 7.85 -0.28 17.58
N GLY A 98 7.83 0.42 16.45
CA GLY A 98 8.68 0.06 15.31
C GLY A 98 10.15 0.24 15.65
N GLY A 99 10.99 -0.73 15.34
CA GLY A 99 12.43 -0.64 15.57
C GLY A 99 13.10 -2.00 15.55
N PHE A 100 14.39 -2.03 15.85
CA PHE A 100 15.20 -3.24 15.81
C PHE A 100 15.99 -3.42 17.12
N ARG A 101 16.16 -4.64 17.55
CA ARG A 101 17.09 -5.01 18.62
C ARG A 101 18.54 -4.97 18.13
N GLU A 102 19.47 -5.00 19.09
CA GLU A 102 20.91 -4.99 18.77
C GLU A 102 21.35 -6.26 18.01
N ASP A 103 20.84 -7.44 18.38
CA ASP A 103 21.14 -8.70 17.69
C ASP A 103 20.68 -8.70 16.23
N GLN A 104 19.56 -8.02 15.94
CA GLN A 104 19.08 -7.83 14.58
C GLN A 104 20.00 -6.89 13.79
N PHE A 105 20.50 -5.80 14.40
CA PHE A 105 21.52 -4.96 13.75
C PHE A 105 22.83 -5.71 13.52
N GLU A 106 23.31 -6.50 14.47
CA GLU A 106 24.49 -7.34 14.29
C GLU A 106 24.32 -8.30 13.11
N PHE A 107 23.12 -8.88 12.94
CA PHE A 107 22.76 -9.68 11.78
C PHE A 107 22.81 -8.86 10.48
N ILE A 108 22.13 -7.71 10.41
CA ILE A 108 22.10 -6.84 9.22
C ILE A 108 23.52 -6.43 8.82
N GLU A 109 24.32 -5.94 9.76
CA GLU A 109 25.69 -5.50 9.55
C GLU A 109 26.59 -6.63 9.04
N SER A 110 26.46 -7.82 9.63
CA SER A 110 27.24 -8.98 9.23
C SER A 110 26.81 -9.49 7.86
N ASN A 111 25.51 -9.48 7.57
CA ASN A 111 24.95 -9.94 6.31
C ASN A 111 25.38 -9.04 5.14
N LEU A 112 25.22 -7.72 5.29
CA LEU A 112 25.53 -6.73 4.24
C LEU A 112 27.01 -6.71 3.84
N LYS A 113 27.94 -7.15 4.70
CA LYS A 113 29.37 -7.30 4.34
C LYS A 113 29.60 -8.27 3.19
N HIS A 114 28.67 -9.20 2.96
CA HIS A 114 28.78 -10.22 1.92
C HIS A 114 27.98 -9.88 0.65
N VAL A 115 27.24 -8.77 0.64
CA VAL A 115 26.39 -8.38 -0.48
C VAL A 115 27.18 -7.52 -1.47
N PRO A 116 27.25 -7.91 -2.76
CA PRO A 116 27.88 -7.07 -3.77
C PRO A 116 27.16 -5.73 -3.89
N LYS A 117 27.91 -4.62 -3.92
CA LYS A 117 27.33 -3.26 -3.95
C LYS A 117 26.51 -2.94 -5.20
N ASN A 118 26.64 -3.73 -6.26
CA ASN A 118 25.84 -3.59 -7.48
C ASN A 118 24.55 -4.42 -7.47
N HIS A 119 24.22 -5.11 -6.38
CA HIS A 119 22.92 -5.75 -6.19
C HIS A 119 21.88 -4.74 -5.71
N LEU A 120 20.61 -5.03 -5.96
CA LEU A 120 19.51 -4.38 -5.27
C LEU A 120 19.38 -4.99 -3.87
N VAL A 121 19.38 -4.16 -2.83
CA VAL A 121 19.02 -4.58 -1.47
C VAL A 121 17.56 -4.25 -1.23
N VAL A 122 16.73 -5.29 -1.09
CA VAL A 122 15.32 -5.18 -0.69
C VAL A 122 15.23 -5.47 0.80
N ILE A 123 14.72 -4.53 1.58
CA ILE A 123 14.45 -4.71 3.00
C ILE A 123 12.95 -4.80 3.19
N ALA A 124 12.44 -5.92 3.71
CA ALA A 124 11.04 -6.05 4.08
C ALA A 124 10.92 -6.04 5.61
N MET A 125 10.00 -5.23 6.11
CA MET A 125 9.63 -5.06 7.52
C MET A 125 8.11 -4.88 7.62
N HIS A 126 7.52 -4.91 8.81
CA HIS A 126 6.07 -4.75 8.95
C HIS A 126 5.67 -3.28 9.11
N ILE A 127 6.25 -2.59 10.09
CA ILE A 127 5.96 -1.20 10.41
C ILE A 127 6.72 -0.29 9.43
N PRO A 128 6.09 0.73 8.84
CA PRO A 128 6.78 1.61 7.92
C PRO A 128 7.88 2.40 8.62
N LEU A 129 8.95 2.69 7.86
CA LEU A 129 9.98 3.64 8.29
C LEU A 129 9.44 5.09 8.32
N SER A 130 8.37 5.33 7.57
CA SER A 130 7.70 6.62 7.46
C SER A 130 6.66 6.74 8.55
N GLU A 131 6.58 7.92 9.14
CA GLU A 131 5.74 8.15 10.31
C GLU A 131 4.64 9.15 9.98
N PRO A 132 3.41 8.95 10.50
CA PRO A 132 2.37 9.96 10.41
C PRO A 132 2.76 11.24 11.17
N ASP A 133 2.34 12.40 10.66
CA ASP A 133 2.60 13.69 11.29
C ASP A 133 2.23 13.71 12.79
N GLY A 134 3.23 13.94 13.64
CA GLY A 134 3.06 14.08 15.09
C GLY A 134 2.84 12.76 15.84
N VAL A 135 3.11 11.61 15.22
CA VAL A 135 3.05 10.29 15.86
C VAL A 135 4.39 9.60 15.69
N ASP A 136 5.06 9.29 16.81
CA ASP A 136 6.31 8.53 16.85
C ASP A 136 5.98 7.02 16.84
N THR A 137 5.95 6.45 15.64
CA THR A 137 5.62 5.04 15.38
C THR A 137 6.85 4.18 15.15
N PHE A 138 8.02 4.77 14.88
CA PHE A 138 9.26 4.04 14.61
C PHE A 138 10.45 4.71 15.30
N ARG A 139 11.35 3.93 15.89
CA ARG A 139 12.55 4.45 16.56
C ARG A 139 13.51 5.12 15.58
N ASP A 140 13.55 6.45 15.63
CA ASP A 140 14.39 7.30 14.76
C ASP A 140 15.85 6.83 14.70
N GLU A 141 16.47 6.50 15.84
CA GLU A 141 17.87 6.08 15.89
C GLU A 141 18.12 4.78 15.10
N ASP A 142 17.11 3.92 15.01
CA ASP A 142 17.20 2.67 14.25
C ASP A 142 17.06 2.90 12.75
N ARG A 143 16.13 3.78 12.37
CA ARG A 143 15.98 4.20 10.97
C ARG A 143 17.29 4.83 10.48
N ASP A 144 17.88 5.72 11.27
CA ASP A 144 19.15 6.37 10.95
C ASP A 144 20.31 5.36 10.87
N ARG A 145 20.38 4.41 11.81
CA ARG A 145 21.40 3.34 11.77
C ARG A 145 21.23 2.47 10.52
N LEU A 146 20.00 2.08 10.17
CA LEU A 146 19.71 1.33 8.95
C LEU A 146 20.15 2.10 7.71
N PHE A 147 19.80 3.39 7.60
CA PHE A 147 20.23 4.24 6.48
C PHE A 147 21.75 4.37 6.38
N GLN A 148 22.44 4.45 7.52
CA GLN A 148 23.90 4.45 7.56
C GLN A 148 24.52 3.15 7.05
N LEU A 149 23.91 1.99 7.33
CA LEU A 149 24.36 0.69 6.81
C LEU A 149 24.12 0.55 5.30
N LEU A 150 23.08 1.21 4.79
CA LEU A 150 22.72 1.18 3.37
C LEU A 150 23.47 2.19 2.50
N LYS A 151 24.25 3.11 3.08
CA LYS A 151 24.91 4.21 2.36
C LYS A 151 25.81 3.81 1.18
N GLU A 152 26.36 2.59 1.21
CA GLU A 152 27.24 2.07 0.14
C GLU A 152 26.49 1.29 -0.95
N PHE A 153 25.17 1.14 -0.83
CA PHE A 153 24.33 0.37 -1.74
C PHE A 153 23.49 1.33 -2.61
N PRO A 154 23.88 1.62 -3.85
CA PRO A 154 23.18 2.58 -4.71
C PRO A 154 21.77 2.16 -5.13
N ASN A 155 21.43 0.87 -4.99
CA ASN A 155 20.13 0.32 -5.35
C ASN A 155 19.49 -0.28 -4.10
N THR A 156 18.48 0.41 -3.58
CA THR A 156 17.74 -0.03 -2.39
C THR A 156 16.23 0.15 -2.61
N LEU A 157 15.46 -0.73 -1.97
CA LEU A 157 14.01 -0.66 -1.87
C LEU A 157 13.64 -1.18 -0.48
N SER A 158 12.77 -0.48 0.25
CA SER A 158 12.16 -1.05 1.45
C SER A 158 10.67 -1.26 1.26
N LEU A 159 10.15 -2.30 1.87
CA LEU A 159 8.74 -2.72 1.83
C LEU A 159 8.19 -2.77 3.25
N SER A 160 6.99 -2.25 3.43
CA SER A 160 6.23 -2.29 4.68
C SER A 160 4.76 -2.56 4.43
N ALA A 161 3.99 -2.76 5.50
CA ALA A 161 2.55 -2.88 5.46
C ALA A 161 1.94 -2.13 6.67
N HIS A 162 1.24 -2.83 7.55
CA HIS A 162 0.73 -2.33 8.85
C HIS A 162 -0.33 -1.21 8.83
N THR A 163 -0.26 -0.26 7.90
CA THR A 163 -1.05 0.99 7.95
C THR A 163 -2.44 0.88 7.33
N HIS A 164 -2.74 -0.22 6.63
CA HIS A 164 -4.00 -0.43 5.91
C HIS A 164 -4.32 0.70 4.92
N ILE A 165 -3.28 1.20 4.25
CA ILE A 165 -3.30 2.14 3.12
C ILE A 165 -2.21 1.75 2.12
N GLN A 166 -2.13 2.44 0.98
CA GLN A 166 -1.09 2.29 -0.01
C GLN A 166 -0.35 3.61 -0.21
N ARG A 167 0.99 3.60 -0.13
CA ARG A 167 1.80 4.82 -0.20
C ARG A 167 3.17 4.57 -0.81
N GLN A 168 3.68 5.56 -1.56
CA GLN A 168 5.06 5.62 -2.03
C GLN A 168 5.79 6.71 -1.24
N ASP A 169 6.70 6.31 -0.37
CA ASP A 169 7.51 7.22 0.45
C ASP A 169 8.93 7.34 -0.12
N PHE A 170 9.50 8.53 -0.02
CA PHE A 170 10.84 8.83 -0.51
C PHE A 170 11.68 9.54 0.54
N PHE A 171 12.61 8.82 1.17
CA PHE A 171 13.50 9.42 2.17
C PHE A 171 14.65 10.15 1.50
N SER A 172 14.77 11.44 1.81
CA SER A 172 15.87 12.30 1.39
C SER A 172 16.87 12.54 2.53
N LYS A 173 17.88 13.38 2.28
CA LYS A 173 18.85 13.78 3.32
C LYS A 173 18.20 14.50 4.50
N GLU A 174 17.04 15.12 4.29
CA GLU A 174 16.28 15.79 5.36
C GLU A 174 15.76 14.78 6.39
N GLU A 175 15.44 13.56 5.95
CA GLU A 175 14.97 12.45 6.78
C GLU A 175 16.08 11.44 7.13
N GLY A 176 17.35 11.86 7.07
CA GLY A 176 18.50 11.03 7.47
C GLY A 176 19.04 10.08 6.39
N TRP A 177 18.50 10.09 5.17
CA TRP A 177 19.03 9.28 4.08
C TRP A 177 20.43 9.74 3.65
N GLN A 178 21.31 8.79 3.35
CA GLN A 178 22.75 9.07 3.18
C GLN A 178 23.18 9.26 1.71
N GLN A 179 22.28 9.08 0.74
CA GLN A 179 22.61 9.17 -0.70
C GLN A 179 21.88 10.33 -1.38
N ASP A 180 22.35 10.73 -2.57
CA ASP A 180 21.75 11.84 -3.33
C ASP A 180 20.40 11.47 -3.95
N LYS A 181 20.24 10.22 -4.42
CA LYS A 181 18.95 9.72 -4.89
C LYS A 181 18.11 9.32 -3.67
N PRO A 182 16.88 9.82 -3.50
CA PRO A 182 16.01 9.41 -2.40
C PRO A 182 15.79 7.90 -2.34
N HIS A 183 15.70 7.35 -1.13
CA HIS A 183 15.36 5.96 -0.93
C HIS A 183 13.86 5.75 -1.08
N HIS A 184 13.49 4.79 -1.92
CA HIS A 184 12.10 4.43 -2.11
C HIS A 184 11.65 3.40 -1.07
N HIS A 185 10.61 3.76 -0.30
CA HIS A 185 9.92 2.91 0.65
C HIS A 185 8.47 2.74 0.18
N TYR A 186 8.08 1.50 -0.12
CA TYR A 186 6.74 1.18 -0.58
C TYR A 186 5.95 0.53 0.55
N ASN A 187 4.96 1.27 1.08
CA ASN A 187 3.97 0.77 2.01
C ASN A 187 2.86 0.07 1.21
N VAL A 188 2.86 -1.25 1.24
CA VAL A 188 2.02 -2.10 0.40
C VAL A 188 0.59 -2.13 0.93
N GLY A 189 -0.39 -1.96 0.03
CA GLY A 189 -1.80 -2.15 0.36
C GLY A 189 -2.08 -3.55 0.93
N THR A 190 -2.94 -3.63 1.94
CA THR A 190 -3.17 -4.87 2.69
C THR A 190 -4.21 -5.76 2.02
N THR A 191 -3.98 -7.08 2.03
CA THR A 191 -4.95 -8.07 1.50
C THR A 191 -6.23 -8.16 2.32
N SER A 192 -6.17 -7.77 3.59
CA SER A 192 -7.31 -7.66 4.49
C SER A 192 -8.12 -6.37 4.29
N GLY A 193 -7.62 -5.41 3.50
CA GLY A 193 -8.26 -4.09 3.34
C GLY A 193 -8.30 -3.34 4.66
N ASP A 194 -9.31 -2.52 4.92
CA ASP A 194 -9.56 -1.90 6.23
C ASP A 194 -10.07 -2.93 7.29
N TRP A 195 -9.21 -3.88 7.67
CA TRP A 195 -9.46 -4.97 8.64
C TRP A 195 -10.75 -5.76 8.38
N TYR A 196 -11.00 -6.16 7.13
CA TYR A 196 -12.22 -6.87 6.73
C TYR A 196 -13.52 -6.09 6.99
N SER A 197 -13.46 -4.76 7.02
CA SER A 197 -14.64 -3.89 7.05
C SER A 197 -15.33 -3.79 5.68
N GLY A 198 -16.45 -3.08 5.65
CA GLY A 198 -17.23 -2.77 4.47
C GLY A 198 -18.39 -3.73 4.28
N LYS A 199 -19.13 -3.48 3.19
CA LYS A 199 -20.24 -4.35 2.78
C LYS A 199 -19.69 -5.68 2.32
N LEU A 200 -20.50 -6.71 2.45
CA LEU A 200 -20.20 -8.01 1.88
C LEU A 200 -20.47 -8.00 0.37
N ASP A 201 -19.55 -8.58 -0.40
CA ASP A 201 -19.74 -8.86 -1.83
C ASP A 201 -20.65 -10.08 -2.05
N GLU A 202 -20.85 -10.47 -3.32
CA GLU A 202 -21.67 -11.62 -3.69
C GLU A 202 -21.19 -12.97 -3.12
N ASN A 203 -19.94 -13.05 -2.64
CA ASN A 203 -19.34 -14.23 -2.02
C ASN A 203 -19.33 -14.16 -0.49
N ASN A 204 -20.02 -13.17 0.10
CA ASN A 204 -19.99 -12.85 1.53
C ASN A 204 -18.61 -12.43 2.05
N ILE A 205 -17.77 -11.87 1.18
CA ILE A 205 -16.45 -11.35 1.55
C ILE A 205 -16.55 -9.83 1.68
N PRO A 206 -16.06 -9.21 2.77
CA PRO A 206 -16.07 -7.76 2.90
C PRO A 206 -15.29 -7.09 1.76
N VAL A 207 -15.86 -6.07 1.11
CA VAL A 207 -15.22 -5.29 0.05
C VAL A 207 -13.91 -4.69 0.55
N SER A 208 -13.93 -4.13 1.77
CA SER A 208 -12.77 -3.68 2.52
C SER A 208 -11.82 -2.77 1.73
N THR A 209 -12.36 -1.70 1.17
CA THR A 209 -11.54 -0.60 0.65
C THR A 209 -10.76 0.04 1.80
N MET A 210 -9.48 0.33 1.58
CA MET A 210 -8.60 0.96 2.55
C MET A 210 -8.97 2.44 2.76
N ARG A 211 -8.45 3.04 3.83
CA ARG A 211 -8.86 4.36 4.30
C ARG A 211 -8.48 5.52 3.37
N ASP A 212 -7.52 5.29 2.49
CA ASP A 212 -7.05 6.16 1.41
C ASP A 212 -7.88 6.01 0.11
N GLY A 213 -8.87 5.11 0.10
CA GLY A 213 -9.71 4.80 -1.04
C GLY A 213 -9.17 3.70 -1.97
N THR A 214 -7.97 3.16 -1.70
CA THR A 214 -7.42 2.05 -2.50
C THR A 214 -8.13 0.73 -2.17
N PRO A 215 -8.67 -0.01 -3.14
CA PRO A 215 -9.26 -1.33 -2.88
C PRO A 215 -8.21 -2.37 -2.47
N LYS A 216 -8.58 -3.34 -1.63
CA LYS A 216 -7.66 -4.42 -1.22
C LYS A 216 -7.11 -5.23 -2.39
N GLY A 217 -5.86 -5.67 -2.27
CA GLY A 217 -5.12 -6.26 -3.36
C GLY A 217 -3.75 -6.77 -2.93
N TYR A 218 -2.86 -6.92 -3.90
CA TYR A 218 -1.48 -7.37 -3.72
C TYR A 218 -0.61 -6.76 -4.82
N ALA A 219 0.68 -6.65 -4.58
CA ALA A 219 1.64 -6.12 -5.54
C ALA A 219 2.46 -7.24 -6.21
N PHE A 220 2.77 -7.06 -7.49
CA PHE A 220 3.84 -7.77 -8.18
C PHE A 220 5.06 -6.86 -8.27
N ILE A 221 6.20 -7.33 -7.78
CA ILE A 221 7.48 -6.64 -7.98
C ILE A 221 8.25 -7.40 -9.06
N ASN A 222 8.50 -6.72 -10.17
CA ASN A 222 9.21 -7.27 -11.31
C ASN A 222 10.66 -6.79 -11.25
N PHE A 223 11.61 -7.71 -11.12
CA PHE A 223 13.03 -7.41 -11.05
C PHE A 223 13.72 -7.64 -12.39
N ASN A 224 14.55 -6.70 -12.82
CA ASN A 224 15.45 -6.83 -13.97
C ASN A 224 16.88 -6.46 -13.55
N GLY A 225 17.65 -7.46 -13.13
CA GLY A 225 18.94 -7.22 -12.51
C GLY A 225 18.77 -6.53 -11.15
N SER A 226 19.28 -5.30 -11.02
CA SER A 226 19.14 -4.46 -9.82
C SER A 226 18.00 -3.44 -9.94
N ASP A 227 17.35 -3.37 -11.10
CA ASP A 227 16.21 -2.49 -11.33
C ASP A 227 14.90 -3.23 -10.99
N TYR A 228 13.86 -2.46 -10.67
CA TYR A 228 12.54 -3.02 -10.39
C TYR A 228 11.41 -2.13 -10.91
N SER A 229 10.23 -2.72 -11.05
CA SER A 229 8.96 -2.02 -11.21
C SER A 229 7.88 -2.73 -10.42
N ILE A 230 6.85 -2.00 -10.01
CA ILE A 230 5.78 -2.52 -9.16
C ILE A 230 4.45 -2.40 -9.89
N ASP A 231 3.66 -3.46 -9.88
CA ASP A 231 2.28 -3.48 -10.40
C ASP A 231 1.33 -3.87 -9.28
N TYR A 232 0.43 -2.96 -8.89
CA TYR A 232 -0.62 -3.31 -7.93
C TYR A 232 -1.76 -4.05 -8.62
N LYS A 233 -2.34 -5.00 -7.92
CA LYS A 233 -3.42 -5.84 -8.44
C LYS A 233 -4.54 -5.93 -7.42
N VAL A 234 -5.61 -5.17 -7.67
CA VAL A 234 -6.85 -5.26 -6.90
C VAL A 234 -7.42 -6.67 -6.97
N ALA A 235 -7.76 -7.25 -5.82
CA ALA A 235 -8.31 -8.58 -5.72
C ALA A 235 -9.66 -8.66 -6.48
N GLY A 236 -9.85 -9.72 -7.27
CA GLY A 236 -11.10 -9.92 -8.03
C GLY A 236 -11.33 -8.99 -9.24
N LYS A 237 -10.50 -7.97 -9.48
CA LYS A 237 -10.63 -7.07 -10.64
C LYS A 237 -9.67 -7.44 -11.78
N PRO A 238 -9.82 -6.91 -13.01
CA PRO A 238 -8.80 -7.04 -14.06
C PRO A 238 -7.51 -6.32 -13.69
N ALA A 239 -6.37 -6.73 -14.26
CA ALA A 239 -5.08 -6.05 -14.02
C ALA A 239 -5.08 -4.58 -14.47
N ALA A 240 -5.87 -4.24 -15.50
CA ALA A 240 -6.00 -2.87 -15.99
C ALA A 240 -6.75 -1.92 -15.03
N TYR A 241 -7.41 -2.44 -13.98
CA TYR A 241 -8.07 -1.60 -12.99
C TYR A 241 -7.03 -1.09 -11.98
N GLN A 242 -6.52 0.11 -12.26
CA GLN A 242 -5.40 0.75 -11.56
C GLN A 242 -5.79 2.06 -10.90
N MET A 243 -7.02 2.54 -11.13
CA MET A 243 -7.52 3.79 -10.58
C MET A 243 -9.03 3.76 -10.44
N GLU A 244 -9.55 4.50 -9.46
CA GLU A 244 -10.97 4.79 -9.31
C GLU A 244 -11.25 6.22 -9.80
N VAL A 245 -12.34 6.40 -10.55
CA VAL A 245 -12.69 7.69 -11.17
C VAL A 245 -14.02 8.19 -10.61
N PHE A 246 -13.94 9.20 -9.74
CA PHE A 246 -15.12 9.88 -9.25
C PHE A 246 -15.50 11.05 -10.16
N SER A 247 -16.77 11.14 -10.53
CA SER A 247 -17.31 12.31 -11.22
C SER A 247 -18.80 12.47 -10.92
N PRO A 248 -19.32 13.71 -10.88
CA PRO A 248 -20.75 13.95 -10.84
C PRO A 248 -21.47 13.19 -11.95
N LYS A 249 -22.61 12.56 -11.64
CA LYS A 249 -23.38 11.84 -12.66
C LYS A 249 -24.12 12.77 -13.60
N VAL A 250 -24.56 13.93 -13.11
CA VAL A 250 -25.29 14.95 -13.89
C VAL A 250 -24.81 16.35 -13.52
N VAL A 251 -24.61 17.22 -14.50
CA VAL A 251 -24.26 18.63 -14.33
C VAL A 251 -25.11 19.52 -15.24
N ALA A 252 -25.46 20.72 -14.78
CA ALA A 252 -26.23 21.67 -15.58
C ALA A 252 -25.35 22.33 -16.67
N LYS A 253 -25.83 22.35 -17.92
CA LYS A 253 -25.17 23.01 -19.06
C LYS A 253 -25.01 24.51 -18.78
N GLY A 254 -23.84 25.05 -19.09
CA GLY A 254 -23.50 26.46 -19.00
C GLY A 254 -23.35 27.04 -17.58
N ARG A 255 -23.69 26.28 -16.52
CA ARG A 255 -23.54 26.75 -15.14
C ARG A 255 -22.12 26.51 -14.62
N ARG A 256 -21.60 27.47 -13.87
CA ARG A 256 -20.33 27.31 -13.15
C ARG A 256 -20.53 26.32 -12.01
N THR A 257 -19.64 25.34 -11.88
CA THR A 257 -19.65 24.37 -10.80
C THR A 257 -18.28 24.28 -10.13
N LYS A 258 -18.25 23.84 -8.88
CA LYS A 258 -17.03 23.48 -8.14
C LYS A 258 -16.78 21.98 -8.12
N ALA A 259 -17.77 21.19 -8.54
CA ALA A 259 -17.59 19.76 -8.72
C ALA A 259 -16.46 19.50 -9.72
N GLY A 260 -15.74 18.39 -9.52
CA GLY A 260 -14.59 18.01 -10.33
C GLY A 260 -14.64 16.54 -10.69
N ILE A 261 -13.75 16.16 -11.61
CA ILE A 261 -13.41 14.78 -11.90
C ILE A 261 -12.23 14.45 -10.99
N TYR A 262 -12.34 13.42 -10.16
CA TYR A 262 -11.27 12.96 -9.29
C TYR A 262 -10.79 11.59 -9.75
N VAL A 263 -9.49 11.37 -9.66
CA VAL A 263 -8.85 10.09 -9.98
C VAL A 263 -8.00 9.70 -8.79
N ASN A 264 -8.39 8.63 -8.12
CA ASN A 264 -7.58 7.94 -7.13
C ASN A 264 -6.74 6.91 -7.91
N PHE A 265 -5.47 7.22 -8.18
CA PHE A 265 -4.57 6.36 -8.94
C PHE A 265 -3.72 5.54 -7.98
N PHE A 266 -4.07 4.27 -7.75
CA PHE A 266 -3.64 3.52 -6.58
C PHE A 266 -2.11 3.49 -6.37
N MET A 267 -1.33 3.34 -7.44
CA MET A 267 0.14 3.32 -7.39
C MET A 267 0.80 4.68 -7.66
N GLY A 268 0.00 5.74 -7.75
CA GLY A 268 0.45 7.07 -8.08
C GLY A 268 1.27 7.73 -6.97
N THR A 269 2.09 8.71 -7.35
CA THR A 269 2.79 9.63 -6.43
C THR A 269 2.82 11.05 -6.99
N GLN A 270 3.09 12.08 -6.17
CA GLN A 270 3.00 13.51 -6.50
C GLN A 270 3.71 13.94 -7.80
N GLY A 271 4.71 13.19 -8.26
CA GLY A 271 5.43 13.45 -9.51
C GLY A 271 4.82 12.87 -10.79
N ASP A 272 3.77 12.05 -10.68
CA ASP A 272 3.21 11.32 -11.81
C ASP A 272 2.33 12.20 -12.72
N GLU A 273 2.39 11.92 -14.02
CA GLU A 273 1.56 12.59 -15.01
C GLU A 273 0.17 11.92 -15.06
N VAL A 274 -0.88 12.68 -14.70
CA VAL A 274 -2.27 12.25 -14.88
C VAL A 274 -2.99 13.24 -15.79
N LEU A 275 -3.42 12.73 -16.95
CA LEU A 275 -4.14 13.49 -17.96
C LEU A 275 -5.57 12.99 -18.08
N TYR A 276 -6.49 13.89 -18.40
CA TYR A 276 -7.86 13.56 -18.76
C TYR A 276 -8.32 14.29 -20.01
N ARG A 277 -9.29 13.71 -20.70
CA ARG A 277 -10.07 14.40 -21.74
C ARG A 277 -11.54 14.02 -21.65
N VAL A 278 -12.38 14.88 -22.23
CA VAL A 278 -13.81 14.63 -22.37
C VAL A 278 -14.15 14.55 -23.86
N ASP A 279 -14.81 13.45 -24.25
CA ASP A 279 -15.08 13.06 -25.64
C ASP A 279 -13.80 13.15 -26.51
N ASP A 280 -13.90 13.78 -27.68
CA ASP A 280 -12.79 14.01 -28.60
C ASP A 280 -12.02 15.32 -28.31
N GLY A 281 -12.17 15.89 -27.11
CA GLY A 281 -11.45 17.07 -26.68
C GLY A 281 -9.95 16.84 -26.45
N ASP A 282 -9.23 17.92 -26.19
CA ASP A 282 -7.80 17.88 -25.88
C ASP A 282 -7.52 17.19 -24.55
N TRP A 283 -6.33 16.59 -24.43
CA TRP A 283 -5.82 16.09 -23.15
C TRP A 283 -5.42 17.27 -22.26
N ASN A 284 -5.88 17.26 -21.02
CA ASN A 284 -5.59 18.27 -20.01
C ASN A 284 -4.91 17.60 -18.82
N GLU A 285 -3.94 18.29 -18.21
CA GLU A 285 -3.33 17.87 -16.96
C GLU A 285 -4.32 17.96 -15.80
N MET A 286 -4.31 16.96 -14.94
CA MET A 286 -5.02 16.98 -13.66
C MET A 286 -4.09 17.51 -12.56
N GLN A 287 -4.68 18.22 -11.60
CA GLN A 287 -3.95 18.76 -10.45
C GLN A 287 -3.83 17.68 -9.36
N TYR A 288 -2.61 17.39 -8.92
CA TYR A 288 -2.36 16.58 -7.73
C TYR A 288 -2.92 17.26 -6.46
N LEU A 289 -3.51 16.47 -5.55
CA LEU A 289 -4.08 16.93 -4.28
C LEU A 289 -3.87 15.90 -3.16
N GLU A 290 -3.75 16.38 -1.93
CA GLU A 290 -3.83 15.57 -0.71
C GLU A 290 -5.15 15.84 0.01
N GLU A 291 -6.15 15.05 -0.34
CA GLU A 291 -7.53 15.18 0.15
C GLU A 291 -8.17 13.79 0.35
N TYR A 292 -9.36 13.77 0.94
CA TYR A 292 -10.14 12.54 1.04
C TYR A 292 -10.67 12.12 -0.35
N ASP A 293 -10.51 10.85 -0.72
CA ASP A 293 -11.10 10.31 -1.95
C ASP A 293 -12.64 10.39 -1.89
N PRO A 294 -13.30 11.17 -2.77
CA PRO A 294 -14.75 11.31 -2.76
C PRO A 294 -15.52 9.98 -2.94
N SER A 295 -14.96 9.02 -3.70
CA SER A 295 -15.59 7.70 -3.85
C SER A 295 -15.63 6.94 -2.52
N TYR A 296 -14.56 7.02 -1.74
CA TYR A 296 -14.50 6.38 -0.43
C TYR A 296 -15.35 7.14 0.61
N VAL A 297 -15.35 8.47 0.57
CA VAL A 297 -16.23 9.29 1.42
C VAL A 297 -17.70 8.94 1.21
N GLU A 298 -18.16 8.85 -0.06
CA GLU A 298 -19.52 8.44 -0.40
C GLU A 298 -19.84 7.04 0.16
N MET A 299 -18.93 6.08 -0.03
CA MET A 299 -19.08 4.71 0.47
C MET A 299 -19.24 4.66 1.99
N VAL A 300 -18.47 5.45 2.74
CA VAL A 300 -18.55 5.49 4.21
C VAL A 300 -19.84 6.16 4.66
N TYR A 301 -20.23 7.28 4.03
CA TYR A 301 -21.47 7.99 4.40
C TYR A 301 -22.74 7.18 4.13
N GLU A 302 -22.73 6.24 3.19
CA GLU A 302 -23.86 5.34 3.02
C GLU A 302 -24.23 4.59 4.32
N TRP A 303 -23.23 4.18 5.12
CA TRP A 303 -23.46 3.55 6.43
C TRP A 303 -24.07 4.49 7.46
N ASP A 304 -23.80 5.79 7.35
CA ASP A 304 -24.27 6.80 8.30
C ASP A 304 -25.65 7.36 7.91
N LEU A 305 -26.03 7.23 6.63
CA LEU A 305 -27.26 7.77 6.06
C LEU A 305 -28.35 6.71 5.85
N THR A 306 -28.01 5.42 5.93
CA THR A 306 -28.99 4.34 5.87
C THR A 306 -29.92 4.35 7.10
N GLU A 307 -31.21 4.10 6.89
CA GLU A 307 -32.19 3.91 7.96
C GLU A 307 -32.30 2.45 8.42
N GLU A 308 -31.64 1.53 7.71
CA GLU A 308 -31.61 0.10 7.99
C GLU A 308 -30.18 -0.39 8.30
N LEU A 309 -30.08 -1.40 9.17
CA LEU A 309 -28.79 -2.00 9.50
C LEU A 309 -28.27 -2.81 8.31
N MET A 310 -27.08 -2.45 7.83
CA MET A 310 -26.44 -3.13 6.71
C MET A 310 -25.62 -4.33 7.19
N HIS A 311 -25.55 -5.37 6.37
CA HIS A 311 -24.67 -6.52 6.61
C HIS A 311 -23.19 -6.13 6.43
N GLY A 312 -22.35 -6.61 7.34
CA GLY A 312 -20.91 -6.32 7.38
C GLY A 312 -20.55 -5.44 8.57
N ARG A 313 -19.41 -4.73 8.46
CA ARG A 313 -18.95 -3.77 9.47
C ARG A 313 -18.71 -2.43 8.78
N ARG A 314 -19.18 -1.32 9.35
CA ARG A 314 -18.84 0.02 8.84
C ARG A 314 -17.32 0.18 8.72
N SER A 315 -16.88 0.72 7.59
CA SER A 315 -15.47 1.02 7.35
C SER A 315 -14.98 2.18 8.22
N SER A 316 -13.68 2.22 8.48
CA SER A 316 -13.01 3.32 9.16
C SER A 316 -13.19 4.63 8.38
N ASN A 317 -13.11 5.75 9.08
CA ASN A 317 -13.23 7.05 8.43
C ASN A 317 -12.10 7.28 7.41
N PRO A 318 -12.40 7.98 6.30
CA PRO A 318 -11.42 8.37 5.29
C PRO A 318 -10.22 9.09 5.89
N ILE A 319 -9.05 8.85 5.31
CA ILE A 319 -7.86 9.69 5.47
C ILE A 319 -7.57 10.43 4.17
N LYS A 320 -6.74 11.47 4.26
CA LYS A 320 -6.20 12.10 3.06
C LYS A 320 -5.32 11.08 2.34
N THR A 321 -5.49 10.98 1.03
CA THR A 321 -4.66 10.13 0.17
C THR A 321 -3.61 10.97 -0.56
N GLU A 322 -2.45 10.38 -0.79
CA GLU A 322 -1.30 10.97 -1.51
C GLU A 322 -1.24 10.53 -2.96
N HIS A 323 -2.35 10.02 -3.48
CA HIS A 323 -2.45 9.55 -4.85
C HIS A 323 -3.81 9.95 -5.46
N LEU A 324 -4.20 11.20 -5.23
CA LEU A 324 -5.41 11.83 -5.77
C LEU A 324 -5.09 12.95 -6.77
N TRP A 325 -5.82 12.96 -7.87
CA TRP A 325 -5.79 14.04 -8.86
C TRP A 325 -7.18 14.59 -9.12
N ARG A 326 -7.27 15.89 -9.43
CA ARG A 326 -8.52 16.58 -9.76
C ARG A 326 -8.42 17.31 -11.10
N GLY A 327 -9.40 17.07 -11.96
CA GLY A 327 -9.68 17.82 -13.18
C GLY A 327 -10.99 18.60 -13.07
N ASP A 328 -11.12 19.65 -13.87
CA ASP A 328 -12.37 20.39 -13.99
C ASP A 328 -13.38 19.64 -14.87
N ILE A 329 -14.68 19.79 -14.56
CA ILE A 329 -15.76 19.21 -15.34
C ILE A 329 -16.26 20.20 -16.41
N PRO A 330 -16.15 19.90 -17.72
CA PRO A 330 -16.64 20.79 -18.77
C PRO A 330 -18.18 20.92 -18.72
N THR A 331 -18.69 22.14 -18.61
CA THR A 331 -20.14 22.40 -18.60
C THR A 331 -20.68 23.08 -19.85
N LYS A 332 -19.81 23.42 -20.81
CA LYS A 332 -20.17 24.15 -22.02
C LYS A 332 -20.30 23.27 -23.27
N LEU A 333 -20.32 21.95 -23.09
CA LEU A 333 -20.59 21.00 -24.17
C LEU A 333 -22.10 20.90 -24.43
N GLU A 334 -22.49 20.16 -25.47
CA GLU A 334 -23.91 19.90 -25.75
C GLU A 334 -24.58 19.10 -24.63
N THR A 335 -25.91 19.13 -24.56
CA THR A 335 -26.61 18.27 -23.61
C THR A 335 -26.51 16.80 -24.04
N GLY A 336 -26.41 15.90 -23.07
CA GLY A 336 -26.21 14.48 -23.34
C GLY A 336 -25.13 13.83 -22.49
N GLN A 337 -24.84 12.57 -22.79
CA GLN A 337 -23.78 11.81 -22.13
C GLN A 337 -22.42 12.18 -22.71
N HIS A 338 -21.44 12.41 -21.85
CA HIS A 338 -20.06 12.67 -22.21
C HIS A 338 -19.13 11.64 -21.58
N THR A 339 -18.15 11.18 -22.35
CA THR A 339 -17.17 10.19 -21.89
C THR A 339 -15.95 10.90 -21.33
N ILE A 340 -15.51 10.48 -20.15
CA ILE A 340 -14.24 10.90 -19.56
C ILE A 340 -13.22 9.80 -19.84
N GLU A 341 -12.07 10.14 -20.40
CA GLU A 341 -10.93 9.23 -20.53
C GLU A 341 -9.77 9.74 -19.71
N ILE A 342 -9.17 8.85 -18.92
CA ILE A 342 -8.01 9.13 -18.08
C ILE A 342 -6.79 8.39 -18.66
N LYS A 343 -5.62 9.02 -18.59
CA LYS A 343 -4.32 8.43 -18.89
C LYS A 343 -3.36 8.85 -17.79
N ALA A 344 -2.88 7.89 -17.00
CA ALA A 344 -1.89 8.12 -15.94
C ALA A 344 -0.57 7.42 -16.30
N THR A 345 0.57 8.01 -16.00
CA THR A 345 1.89 7.40 -16.16
C THR A 345 2.58 7.37 -14.81
N ASP A 346 2.89 6.17 -14.30
CA ASP A 346 3.56 6.02 -13.00
C ASP A 346 5.06 6.36 -13.05
N MET A 347 5.68 6.41 -11.88
CA MET A 347 7.12 6.63 -11.69
C MET A 347 8.02 5.59 -12.39
N PHE A 348 7.48 4.45 -12.85
CA PHE A 348 8.19 3.43 -13.63
C PHE A 348 7.99 3.60 -15.15
N GLY A 349 7.25 4.63 -15.57
CA GLY A 349 6.95 4.94 -16.96
C GLY A 349 5.85 4.08 -17.58
N LYS A 350 5.08 3.31 -16.79
CA LYS A 350 3.96 2.52 -17.31
C LYS A 350 2.72 3.39 -17.40
N THR A 351 2.02 3.30 -18.53
CA THR A 351 0.79 4.04 -18.77
C THR A 351 -0.45 3.20 -18.48
N HIS A 352 -1.33 3.76 -17.67
CA HIS A 352 -2.61 3.19 -17.26
C HIS A 352 -3.78 4.03 -17.78
N ARG A 353 -4.94 3.41 -18.00
CA ARG A 353 -6.11 4.09 -18.56
C ARG A 353 -7.38 3.70 -17.82
N ALA A 354 -8.27 4.67 -17.63
CA ALA A 354 -9.62 4.44 -17.13
C ALA A 354 -10.64 5.27 -17.93
N LYS A 355 -11.91 4.88 -17.79
CA LYS A 355 -13.03 5.61 -18.39
C LYS A 355 -14.13 5.80 -17.36
N SER A 356 -14.77 6.96 -17.42
CA SER A 356 -16.00 7.26 -16.69
C SER A 356 -16.91 8.08 -17.60
N SER A 357 -18.03 8.56 -17.08
CA SER A 357 -18.92 9.44 -17.83
C SER A 357 -19.79 10.30 -16.92
N TYR A 358 -20.26 11.41 -17.48
CA TYR A 358 -21.23 12.30 -16.85
C TYR A 358 -22.23 12.78 -17.89
N ARG A 359 -23.39 13.27 -17.44
CA ARG A 359 -24.42 13.81 -18.33
C ARG A 359 -24.57 15.31 -18.14
N LEU A 360 -24.55 16.08 -19.23
CA LEU A 360 -25.02 17.46 -19.23
C LEU A 360 -26.52 17.52 -19.45
N ALA A 361 -27.21 18.24 -18.59
CA ALA A 361 -28.65 18.48 -18.67
C ALA A 361 -28.95 19.98 -18.77
N GLU A 362 -30.08 20.32 -19.37
CA GLU A 362 -30.56 21.70 -19.33
C GLU A 362 -30.77 22.12 -17.87
N PRO A 363 -30.40 23.36 -17.49
CA PRO A 363 -30.69 23.85 -16.16
C PRO A 363 -32.18 23.87 -15.88
N VAL A 364 -32.58 23.41 -14.70
CA VAL A 364 -33.94 23.65 -14.21
C VAL A 364 -34.05 25.14 -13.84
N GLU A 365 -35.12 25.78 -14.29
CA GLU A 365 -35.45 27.19 -14.01
C GLU A 365 -35.67 27.46 -12.52
#